data_AF-A0A349VPS3-F1
#
_entry.id   AF-A0A349VPS3-F1
#
_cell.length_a   1.000
_cell.length_b   1.000
_cell.length_c   1.000
_cell.angle_alpha   90.00
_cell.angle_beta   90.00
_cell.angle_gamma   90.00
#
_symmetry.space_group_name_H-M   'P 1'
#
loop_
_entity.id
_entity.type
_entity.pdbx_description
1 polymer ?
#
loop_
_entity_poly.entity_id
_entity_poly.type
_entity_poly.pdbx_seq_one_letter_code
_entity_poly.pdbx_strand_id
1 'polypeptide(L)'
;MLSVAVGTLYDEGRIDLDRSILEYLPSEKHLSLSKEQKARWEKISLRRLLTMSVSDLPFRPEGENWLDFSLACEIEDPEKIEFNYSNISAYLIGVALTEALGSDLGAFIEERIFAPLEITSFEYGRSPEGYFYGASKMRLSVHDLSKIGLLLYNGGVYNGVRILSEEYV
;
A
#
# COMPACT_ATOMS: atom_id res chain seq x y z
N MET A 1 2.79 -6.03 -6.66
CA MET A 1 3.37 -6.37 -5.36
C MET A 1 2.63 -5.74 -4.19
N LEU A 2 2.49 -4.42 -4.13
CA LEU A 2 1.79 -3.75 -3.01
C LEU A 2 0.41 -4.35 -2.70
N SER A 3 -0.44 -4.55 -3.71
CA SER A 3 -1.78 -5.16 -3.50
C SER A 3 -1.71 -6.61 -3.00
N VAL A 4 -0.70 -7.40 -3.40
CA VAL A 4 -0.52 -8.75 -2.86
C VAL A 4 -0.16 -8.68 -1.37
N ALA A 5 0.66 -7.72 -0.97
CA ALA A 5 0.99 -7.50 0.44
C ALA A 5 -0.22 -7.02 1.26
N VAL A 6 -1.06 -6.14 0.71
CA VAL A 6 -2.36 -5.79 1.31
C VAL A 6 -3.16 -7.06 1.57
N GLY A 7 -3.33 -7.89 0.54
CA GLY A 7 -4.10 -9.13 0.66
C GLY A 7 -3.58 -10.07 1.74
N THR A 8 -2.26 -10.25 1.83
CA THR A 8 -1.66 -11.07 2.89
C THR A 8 -1.95 -10.52 4.30
N LEU A 9 -1.93 -9.20 4.49
CA LEU A 9 -2.23 -8.58 5.80
C LEU A 9 -3.74 -8.58 6.09
N TYR A 10 -4.58 -8.46 5.07
CA TYR A 10 -6.03 -8.58 5.16
C TYR A 10 -6.42 -9.99 5.62
N ASP A 11 -5.85 -11.02 5.01
CA ASP A 11 -6.07 -12.42 5.38
C ASP A 11 -5.62 -12.73 6.81
N GLU A 12 -4.57 -12.07 7.29
CA GLU A 12 -4.08 -12.17 8.67
C GLU A 12 -4.93 -11.36 9.68
N GLY A 13 -5.95 -10.62 9.21
CA GLY A 13 -6.81 -9.78 10.05
C GLY A 13 -6.11 -8.56 10.65
N ARG A 14 -4.98 -8.14 10.04
CA ARG A 14 -4.15 -7.02 10.54
C ARG A 14 -4.57 -5.67 9.99
N ILE A 15 -5.25 -5.69 8.85
CA ILE A 15 -5.86 -4.52 8.24
C ILE A 15 -7.29 -4.87 7.85
N ASP A 16 -8.13 -3.85 7.85
CA ASP A 16 -9.49 -3.85 7.32
C ASP A 16 -9.55 -2.79 6.22
N LEU A 17 -9.93 -3.22 5.02
CA LEU A 17 -9.92 -2.39 3.81
C LEU A 17 -10.90 -1.22 3.91
N ASP A 18 -11.94 -1.33 4.72
CA ASP A 18 -12.99 -0.32 4.85
C ASP A 18 -12.74 0.67 6.00
N ARG A 19 -11.69 0.44 6.80
CA ARG A 19 -11.23 1.37 7.84
C ARG A 19 -10.49 2.55 7.26
N SER A 20 -10.50 3.66 8.01
CA SER A 20 -9.80 4.88 7.64
C SER A 20 -8.30 4.61 7.52
N ILE A 21 -7.66 5.22 6.53
CA ILE A 21 -6.20 5.16 6.40
C ILE A 21 -5.49 5.71 7.64
N LEU A 22 -6.07 6.70 8.32
CA LEU A 22 -5.47 7.26 9.54
C LEU A 22 -5.30 6.21 10.65
N GLU A 23 -6.14 5.19 10.72
CA GLU A 23 -5.99 4.12 11.71
C GLU A 23 -4.67 3.34 11.55
N TYR A 24 -4.05 3.44 10.38
CA TYR A 24 -2.81 2.75 10.04
C TYR A 24 -1.64 3.70 9.75
N LEU A 25 -1.75 5.00 10.03
CA LEU A 25 -0.61 5.92 9.90
C LEU A 25 0.02 6.21 11.27
N PRO A 26 1.29 6.66 11.31
CA PRO A 26 1.96 6.95 12.57
C PRO A 26 1.17 7.95 13.41
N SER A 27 0.87 7.59 14.66
CA SER A 27 -0.06 8.33 15.53
C SER A 27 0.36 9.78 15.78
N GLU A 28 1.66 10.08 15.73
CA GLU A 28 2.23 11.42 15.86
C GLU A 28 1.82 12.34 14.70
N LYS A 29 1.56 11.78 13.51
CA LYS A 29 1.09 12.56 12.35
C LYS A 29 -0.34 13.05 12.54
N HIS A 30 -1.13 12.40 13.40
CA HIS A 30 -2.48 12.88 13.72
C HIS A 30 -2.43 14.21 14.47
N LEU A 31 -1.35 14.48 15.20
CA LEU A 31 -1.17 15.72 15.96
C LEU A 31 -0.74 16.90 15.08
N SER A 32 -0.12 16.63 13.93
CA SER A 32 0.28 17.67 12.97
C SER A 32 -0.84 18.10 12.03
N LEU A 33 -1.93 17.33 11.94
CA LEU A 33 -3.07 17.64 11.07
C LEU A 33 -3.99 18.69 11.72
N SER A 34 -4.51 19.62 10.91
CA SER A 34 -5.64 20.45 11.32
C SER A 34 -6.88 19.58 11.55
N LYS A 35 -7.88 20.12 12.27
CA LYS A 35 -9.15 19.40 12.50
C LYS A 35 -9.85 19.05 11.19
N GLU A 36 -9.81 19.96 10.23
CA GLU A 36 -10.42 19.81 8.90
C GLU A 36 -9.66 18.76 8.07
N GLN A 37 -8.33 18.79 8.06
CA GLN A 37 -7.53 17.78 7.37
C GLN A 37 -7.78 16.39 7.96
N LYS A 38 -7.78 16.28 9.29
CA LYS A 38 -8.08 15.03 9.98
C LYS A 38 -9.46 14.50 9.58
N ALA A 39 -10.50 15.33 9.63
CA ALA A 39 -11.86 14.94 9.25
C ALA A 39 -11.99 14.47 7.79
N ARG A 40 -11.15 15.00 6.87
CA ARG A 40 -11.09 14.53 5.48
C ARG A 40 -10.46 13.15 5.38
N TRP A 41 -9.30 12.96 6.00
CA TRP A 41 -8.59 11.68 5.98
C TRP A 41 -9.32 10.56 6.75
N GLU A 42 -10.10 10.90 7.79
CA GLU A 42 -10.99 9.96 8.49
C GLU A 42 -12.02 9.31 7.55
N LYS A 43 -12.39 9.96 6.44
CA LYS A 43 -13.35 9.45 5.44
C LYS A 43 -12.71 8.64 4.31
N ILE A 44 -11.37 8.59 4.25
CA ILE A 44 -10.64 7.87 3.21
C ILE A 44 -10.21 6.52 3.76
N SER A 45 -10.73 5.43 3.18
CA SER A 45 -10.35 4.09 3.56
C SER A 45 -9.15 3.54 2.79
N LEU A 46 -8.54 2.48 3.31
CA LEU A 46 -7.51 1.71 2.59
C LEU A 46 -8.00 1.27 1.19
N ARG A 47 -9.24 0.80 1.09
CA ARG A 47 -9.88 0.40 -0.18
C ARG A 47 -9.93 1.55 -1.17
N ARG A 48 -10.20 2.76 -0.70
CA ARG A 48 -10.25 3.94 -1.58
C ARG A 48 -8.89 4.28 -2.17
N LEU A 49 -7.82 4.15 -1.40
CA LEU A 49 -6.47 4.29 -1.93
C LEU A 49 -6.10 3.16 -2.89
N LEU A 50 -6.48 1.91 -2.58
CA LEU A 50 -6.19 0.74 -3.43
C LEU A 50 -6.86 0.81 -4.80
N THR A 51 -8.07 1.38 -4.83
CA THR A 51 -8.87 1.57 -6.05
C THR A 51 -8.61 2.92 -6.72
N MET A 52 -7.66 3.72 -6.20
CA MET A 52 -7.33 5.05 -6.71
C MET A 52 -8.58 5.95 -6.80
N SER A 53 -9.46 5.90 -5.80
CA SER A 53 -10.76 6.59 -5.80
C SER A 53 -10.81 7.81 -4.85
N VAL A 54 -9.67 8.50 -4.73
CA VAL A 54 -9.53 9.76 -3.98
C VAL A 54 -9.15 10.86 -4.97
N SER A 55 -10.06 11.83 -5.14
CA SER A 55 -9.84 12.98 -6.01
C SER A 55 -8.70 13.87 -5.52
N ASP A 56 -8.25 14.78 -6.38
CA ASP A 56 -7.38 15.92 -6.04
C ASP A 56 -5.95 15.59 -5.59
N LEU A 57 -5.66 14.32 -5.29
CA LEU A 57 -4.30 13.87 -5.00
C LEU A 57 -3.39 14.12 -6.21
N PRO A 58 -2.26 14.83 -6.02
CA PRO A 58 -1.24 14.98 -7.05
C PRO A 58 -0.73 13.62 -7.54
N PHE A 59 -0.12 13.60 -8.73
CA PHE A 59 0.39 12.36 -9.32
C PHE A 59 1.40 11.62 -8.42
N ARG A 60 2.22 12.34 -7.63
CA ARG A 60 3.24 11.74 -6.76
C ARG A 60 3.58 12.65 -5.58
N PRO A 61 4.12 12.10 -4.48
CA PRO A 61 4.64 12.92 -3.40
C PRO A 61 5.94 13.63 -3.80
N GLU A 62 6.23 14.77 -3.15
CA GLU A 62 7.41 15.60 -3.40
C GLU A 62 8.11 16.01 -2.09
N GLY A 63 9.31 16.56 -2.22
CA GLY A 63 10.13 17.02 -1.09
C GLY A 63 10.89 15.91 -0.36
N GLU A 64 11.34 16.24 0.86
CA GLU A 64 12.15 15.36 1.73
C GLU A 64 11.30 14.53 2.71
N ASN A 65 10.03 14.90 2.91
CA ASN A 65 9.07 14.12 3.68
C ASN A 65 7.78 13.95 2.87
N TRP A 66 7.67 12.81 2.21
CA TRP A 66 6.54 12.42 1.38
C TRP A 66 5.29 12.17 2.20
N LEU A 67 5.40 11.71 3.45
CA LEU A 67 4.24 11.49 4.32
C LEU A 67 3.58 12.82 4.70
N ASP A 68 4.39 13.79 5.13
CA ASP A 68 3.90 15.14 5.48
C ASP A 68 3.34 15.85 4.24
N PHE A 69 4.03 15.76 3.10
CA PHE A 69 3.52 16.30 1.84
C PHE A 69 2.16 15.70 1.47
N SER A 70 2.04 14.37 1.55
CA SER A 70 0.84 13.65 1.15
C SER A 70 -0.33 13.99 2.06
N LEU A 71 -0.11 14.04 3.38
CA LEU A 71 -1.14 14.38 4.37
C LEU A 71 -1.57 15.85 4.31
N ALA A 72 -0.71 16.73 3.82
CA ALA A 72 -1.01 18.14 3.61
C ALA A 72 -1.83 18.42 2.33
N CYS A 73 -1.96 17.44 1.43
CA CYS A 73 -2.74 17.61 0.20
C CYS A 73 -4.20 17.96 0.50
N GLU A 74 -4.75 18.93 -0.22
CA GLU A 74 -6.15 19.30 -0.10
C GLU A 74 -7.02 18.34 -0.90
N ILE A 75 -7.98 17.71 -0.22
CA ILE A 75 -9.05 16.91 -0.82
C ILE A 75 -10.33 17.71 -0.62
N GLU A 76 -10.91 18.23 -1.71
CA GLU A 76 -12.03 19.16 -1.63
C GLU A 76 -13.28 18.45 -1.11
N ASP A 77 -13.65 17.35 -1.76
CA ASP A 77 -14.75 16.48 -1.38
C ASP A 77 -14.23 15.09 -1.00
N PRO A 78 -13.98 14.82 0.30
CA PRO A 78 -13.53 13.51 0.73
C PRO A 78 -14.58 12.41 0.57
N GLU A 79 -15.84 12.70 0.25
CA GLU A 79 -16.86 11.67 -0.01
C GLU A 79 -16.97 11.31 -1.49
N LYS A 80 -16.43 12.15 -2.39
CA LYS A 80 -16.43 11.90 -3.82
C LYS A 80 -15.61 10.64 -4.16
N ILE A 81 -16.27 9.69 -4.82
CA ILE A 81 -15.63 8.47 -5.33
C ILE A 81 -15.43 8.66 -6.83
N GLU A 82 -14.23 9.07 -7.21
CA GLU A 82 -13.82 9.26 -8.60
C GLU A 82 -12.42 8.69 -8.81
N PHE A 83 -12.22 8.00 -9.93
CA PHE A 83 -10.91 7.46 -10.26
C PHE A 83 -9.90 8.59 -10.54
N ASN A 84 -8.83 8.62 -9.77
CA ASN A 84 -7.70 9.52 -9.92
C ASN A 84 -6.40 8.74 -9.64
N TYR A 85 -5.66 8.43 -10.70
CA TYR A 85 -4.40 7.70 -10.57
C TYR A 85 -3.35 8.55 -9.85
N SER A 86 -2.90 8.09 -8.68
CA SER A 86 -1.87 8.78 -7.89
C SER A 86 -0.91 7.80 -7.23
N ASN A 87 0.39 8.07 -7.36
CA ASN A 87 1.42 7.36 -6.60
C ASN A 87 1.34 7.66 -5.10
N ILE A 88 0.70 8.76 -4.67
CA ILE A 88 0.47 9.06 -3.26
C ILE A 88 -0.38 7.97 -2.63
N SER A 89 -1.43 7.49 -3.31
CA SER A 89 -2.29 6.42 -2.80
C SER A 89 -1.50 5.15 -2.52
N ALA A 90 -0.69 4.71 -3.48
CA ALA A 90 0.17 3.54 -3.30
C ALA A 90 1.24 3.74 -2.22
N TYR A 91 1.82 4.92 -2.14
CA TYR A 91 2.79 5.26 -1.09
C TYR A 91 2.17 5.23 0.32
N LEU A 92 1.00 5.85 0.50
CA LEU A 92 0.28 5.86 1.78
C LEU A 92 -0.13 4.45 2.20
N ILE A 93 -0.52 3.58 1.28
CA ILE A 93 -0.73 2.16 1.59
C ILE A 93 0.58 1.52 2.05
N GLY A 94 1.71 1.81 1.40
CA GLY A 94 3.03 1.30 1.83
C GLY A 94 3.39 1.69 3.27
N VAL A 95 3.13 2.94 3.65
CA VAL A 95 3.26 3.41 5.04
C VAL A 95 2.30 2.64 5.94
N ALA A 96 1.03 2.55 5.55
CA ALA A 96 0.00 1.90 6.35
C ALA A 96 0.27 0.43 6.65
N LEU A 97 0.74 -0.32 5.66
CA LEU A 97 1.13 -1.71 5.89
C LEU A 97 2.37 -1.82 6.78
N THR A 98 3.32 -0.88 6.70
CA THR A 98 4.50 -0.84 7.59
C THR A 98 4.09 -0.65 9.04
N GLU A 99 3.18 0.29 9.32
CA GLU A 99 2.66 0.53 10.67
C GLU A 99 1.81 -0.65 11.17
N ALA A 100 0.92 -1.18 10.33
CA ALA A 100 0.15 -2.38 10.65
C ALA A 100 1.07 -3.57 10.93
N LEU A 101 2.21 -3.67 10.21
CA LEU A 101 3.27 -4.66 10.40
C LEU A 101 4.02 -4.49 11.73
N GLY A 102 4.25 -3.26 12.15
CA GLY A 102 5.23 -2.92 13.18
C GLY A 102 6.67 -3.21 12.75
N SER A 103 6.89 -3.44 11.44
CA SER A 103 8.16 -3.82 10.85
C SER A 103 8.20 -3.42 9.36
N ASP A 104 9.38 -3.55 8.75
CA ASP A 104 9.61 -3.12 7.38
C ASP A 104 8.78 -3.90 6.35
N LEU A 105 7.94 -3.21 5.56
CA LEU A 105 7.12 -3.83 4.52
C LEU A 105 7.97 -4.48 3.41
N GLY A 106 9.12 -3.91 3.07
CA GLY A 106 10.03 -4.49 2.08
C GLY A 106 10.50 -5.88 2.50
N ALA A 107 11.07 -5.99 3.70
CA ALA A 107 11.49 -7.25 4.31
C ALA A 107 10.34 -8.26 4.43
N PHE A 108 9.14 -7.80 4.79
CA PHE A 108 7.96 -8.66 4.80
C PHE A 108 7.62 -9.22 3.42
N ILE A 109 7.64 -8.39 2.36
CA ILE A 109 7.40 -8.84 0.98
C ILE A 109 8.45 -9.88 0.57
N GLU A 110 9.71 -9.65 0.93
CA GLU A 110 10.80 -10.59 0.65
C GLU A 110 10.56 -11.95 1.30
N GLU A 111 10.29 -11.97 2.60
CA GLU A 111 10.12 -13.19 3.38
C GLU A 111 8.83 -13.94 3.03
N ARG A 112 7.71 -13.21 2.96
CA ARG A 112 6.38 -13.82 2.95
C ARG A 112 5.80 -14.00 1.55
N ILE A 113 6.34 -13.31 0.55
CA ILE A 113 5.83 -13.37 -0.82
C ILE A 113 6.93 -13.81 -1.79
N PHE A 114 8.10 -13.18 -1.78
CA PHE A 114 9.17 -13.53 -2.73
C PHE A 114 9.83 -14.87 -2.42
N ALA A 115 10.12 -15.18 -1.17
CA ALA A 115 10.75 -16.47 -0.82
C ALA A 115 9.87 -17.67 -1.20
N PRO A 116 8.54 -17.70 -0.92
CA PRO A 116 7.66 -18.79 -1.39
C PRO A 116 7.51 -18.87 -2.92
N LEU A 117 7.68 -17.74 -3.62
CA LEU A 117 7.72 -17.69 -5.09
C LEU A 117 9.12 -17.96 -5.65
N GLU A 118 10.11 -18.24 -4.80
CA GLU A 118 11.51 -18.46 -5.20
C GLU A 118 12.07 -17.28 -6.02
N ILE A 119 11.67 -16.06 -5.68
CA ILE A 119 12.14 -14.81 -6.30
C ILE A 119 13.32 -14.30 -5.48
N THR A 120 14.52 -14.33 -6.05
CA THR A 120 15.78 -14.03 -5.33
C THR A 120 16.50 -12.78 -5.82
N SER A 121 16.11 -12.24 -6.98
CA SER A 121 16.70 -11.05 -7.58
C SER A 121 15.64 -9.99 -7.82
N PHE A 122 15.60 -9.00 -6.94
CA PHE A 122 14.64 -7.90 -7.00
C PHE A 122 15.28 -6.61 -6.51
N GLU A 123 14.70 -5.49 -6.92
CA GLU A 123 14.95 -4.18 -6.32
C GLU A 123 13.63 -3.46 -6.16
N TYR A 124 13.49 -2.64 -5.13
CA TYR A 124 12.32 -1.78 -4.96
C TYR A 124 12.70 -0.39 -4.46
N GLY A 125 11.87 0.59 -4.83
CA GLY A 125 12.06 1.97 -4.42
C GLY A 125 11.69 2.20 -2.95
N ARG A 126 12.40 3.14 -2.34
CA ARG A 126 12.12 3.67 -1.01
C ARG A 126 11.75 5.15 -1.11
N SER A 127 10.90 5.62 -0.19
CA SER A 127 10.72 7.06 0.04
C SER A 127 11.96 7.64 0.76
N PRO A 128 12.12 8.98 0.83
CA PRO A 128 13.20 9.61 1.60
C PRO A 128 13.27 9.16 3.07
N GLU A 129 12.12 8.85 3.68
CA GLU A 129 12.00 8.38 5.06
C GLU A 129 12.24 6.86 5.20
N GLY A 130 12.46 6.16 4.10
CA GLY A 130 12.75 4.73 4.11
C GLY A 130 11.53 3.81 3.99
N TYR A 131 10.32 4.35 3.82
CA TYR A 131 9.14 3.50 3.57
C TYR A 131 9.21 2.85 2.19
N PHE A 132 8.64 1.64 2.07
CA PHE A 132 8.48 0.98 0.78
C PHE A 132 7.58 1.83 -0.13
N TYR A 133 8.07 2.19 -1.32
CA TYR A 133 7.36 3.18 -2.16
C TYR A 133 6.05 2.65 -2.75
N GLY A 134 5.98 1.37 -3.12
CA GLY A 134 4.75 0.71 -3.57
C GLY A 134 4.20 1.12 -4.95
N ALA A 135 4.50 2.33 -5.44
CA ALA A 135 3.94 2.85 -6.69
C ALA A 135 4.76 2.49 -7.94
N SER A 136 6.09 2.50 -7.84
CA SER A 136 6.99 2.14 -8.94
C SER A 136 8.37 1.72 -8.44
N LYS A 137 9.36 1.62 -9.34
CA LYS A 137 10.76 1.23 -9.06
C LYS A 137 10.94 -0.21 -8.56
N MET A 138 9.91 -1.04 -8.64
CA MET A 138 10.07 -2.50 -8.52
C MET A 138 10.75 -3.02 -9.79
N ARG A 139 11.84 -3.76 -9.64
CA ARG A 139 12.55 -4.43 -10.73
C ARG A 139 12.54 -5.92 -10.45
N LEU A 140 12.05 -6.68 -11.44
CA LEU A 140 11.98 -8.13 -11.43
C LEU A 140 12.38 -8.64 -12.80
N SER A 141 12.87 -9.88 -12.87
CA SER A 141 12.98 -10.57 -14.15
C SER A 141 11.58 -10.85 -14.71
N VAL A 142 11.45 -10.99 -16.03
CA VAL A 142 10.17 -11.40 -16.66
C VAL A 142 9.72 -12.76 -16.12
N HIS A 143 10.67 -13.66 -15.87
CA HIS A 143 10.40 -14.95 -15.28
C HIS A 143 9.77 -14.83 -13.88
N ASP A 144 10.34 -14.00 -13.01
CA ASP A 144 9.80 -13.82 -11.65
C ASP A 144 8.46 -13.08 -11.65
N LEU A 145 8.27 -12.12 -12.56
CA LEU A 145 6.97 -11.50 -12.76
C LEU A 145 5.89 -12.52 -13.17
N SER A 146 6.26 -13.51 -13.99
CA SER A 146 5.34 -14.57 -14.41
C SER A 146 4.85 -15.43 -13.24
N LYS A 147 5.68 -15.64 -12.21
CA LYS A 147 5.31 -16.39 -11.01
C LYS A 147 4.24 -15.68 -10.19
N ILE A 148 4.31 -14.35 -10.11
CA ILE A 148 3.25 -13.53 -9.49
C ILE A 148 1.96 -13.63 -10.31
N GLY A 149 2.05 -13.63 -11.64
CA GLY A 149 0.91 -13.88 -12.51
C GLY A 149 0.26 -15.25 -12.26
N LEU A 150 1.08 -16.30 -12.14
CA LEU A 150 0.63 -17.66 -11.82
C LEU A 150 0.00 -17.76 -10.43
N LEU A 151 0.55 -17.08 -9.43
CA LEU A 151 -0.02 -17.00 -8.09
C LEU A 151 -1.46 -16.47 -8.15
N LEU A 152 -1.67 -15.35 -8.82
CA LEU A 152 -2.99 -14.73 -8.96
C LEU A 152 -3.93 -15.59 -9.81
N TYR A 153 -3.43 -16.14 -10.93
CA TYR A 153 -4.21 -17.03 -11.79
C TYR A 153 -4.72 -18.27 -11.04
N ASN A 154 -3.95 -18.79 -10.09
CA ASN A 154 -4.29 -19.96 -9.28
C ASN A 154 -4.97 -19.61 -7.94
N GLY A 155 -5.69 -18.49 -7.86
CA GLY A 155 -6.47 -18.15 -6.66
C GLY A 155 -5.63 -17.97 -5.39
N GLY A 156 -4.39 -17.47 -5.55
CA GLY A 156 -3.47 -17.18 -4.46
C GLY A 156 -2.61 -18.38 -4.02
N VAL A 157 -2.54 -19.43 -4.83
CA VAL A 157 -1.70 -20.62 -4.57
C VAL A 157 -0.54 -20.71 -5.58
N TYR A 158 0.67 -20.94 -5.09
CA TYR A 158 1.85 -21.22 -5.92
C TYR A 158 2.55 -22.48 -5.42
N ASN A 159 2.81 -23.44 -6.30
CA ASN A 159 3.43 -24.73 -5.95
C ASN A 159 2.80 -25.45 -4.73
N GLY A 160 1.47 -25.37 -4.59
CA GLY A 160 0.73 -25.98 -3.49
C GLY A 160 0.75 -25.18 -2.17
N VAL A 161 1.46 -24.05 -2.12
CA VAL A 161 1.49 -23.14 -0.97
C VAL A 161 0.51 -21.99 -1.21
N ARG A 162 -0.43 -21.78 -0.29
CA ARG A 162 -1.31 -20.62 -0.30
C ARG A 162 -0.56 -19.42 0.27
N ILE A 163 -0.37 -18.38 -0.56
CA ILE A 163 0.20 -17.09 -0.15
C ILE A 163 -0.93 -16.08 0.07
N LEU A 164 -2.00 -16.17 -0.71
CA LEU A 164 -3.12 -15.25 -0.69
C LEU A 164 -4.44 -16.04 -0.69
N SER A 165 -5.45 -15.55 0.01
CA SER A 165 -6.78 -16.14 -0.01
C SER A 165 -7.42 -15.98 -1.40
N GLU A 166 -8.26 -16.94 -1.77
CA GLU A 166 -9.04 -16.83 -3.00
C GLU A 166 -10.12 -15.75 -2.90
N GLU A 167 -10.52 -15.37 -1.68
CA GLU A 167 -11.47 -14.27 -1.44
C GLU A 167 -10.88 -12.91 -1.85
N TYR A 168 -9.58 -12.70 -1.60
CA TYR A 168 -8.92 -11.45 -1.94
C TYR A 168 -8.50 -11.36 -3.42
N VAL A 169 -8.19 -12.49 -4.07
CA VAL A 169 -7.76 -12.56 -5.48
C VAL A 169 -8.89 -12.21 -6.43
#